data_AF-A0AAE2NVR7-F1
#
_entry.id   AF-A0AAE2NVR7-F1
#
_cell.length_a   1.000
_cell.length_b   1.000
_cell.length_c   1.000
_cell.angle_alpha   90.00
_cell.angle_beta   90.00
_cell.angle_gamma   90.00
#
_symmetry.space_group_name_H-M   'P 1'
#
loop_
_entity.id
_entity.type
_entity.pdbx_description
1 polymer ?
#
loop_
_entity_poly.entity_id
_entity_poly.type
_entity_poly.pdbx_seq_one_letter_code
_entity_poly.pdbx_strand_id
1 'polypeptide(L)'
;MKKILTGSALSLALLVSAAPAFATAASATSNTVSVEKEQKVITPQAYLKRVPLTGYPSRWSIPNTTVFMGVTLYLKEARQESNGTWTGIFEGWIND
;
A
#
# COMPACT_ATOMS: atom_id res chain seq x y z
N MET A 1 34.76 51.17 27.52
CA MET A 1 35.40 50.34 26.47
C MET A 1 35.24 48.88 26.90
N LYS A 2 34.75 47.88 26.16
CA LYS A 2 34.41 47.64 24.74
C LYS A 2 33.21 46.66 24.69
N LYS A 3 32.36 46.79 23.66
CA LYS A 3 31.29 45.82 23.27
C LYS A 3 31.90 44.75 22.36
N ILE A 4 31.65 43.46 22.55
CA ILE A 4 31.92 42.38 21.56
C ILE A 4 30.99 41.19 21.89
N LEU A 5 29.84 41.03 21.23
CA LEU A 5 29.58 40.23 20.02
C LEU A 5 29.95 38.74 20.14
N THR A 6 28.95 37.86 20.29
CA THR A 6 29.02 36.47 19.86
C THR A 6 27.63 36.06 19.39
N GLY A 7 27.39 36.32 18.11
CA GLY A 7 26.24 35.78 17.39
C GLY A 7 26.61 34.40 16.88
N SER A 8 25.87 33.38 17.31
CA SER A 8 25.98 32.04 16.74
C SER A 8 25.09 31.99 15.50
N ALA A 9 25.67 32.19 14.32
CA ALA A 9 24.97 31.95 13.07
C ALA A 9 24.94 30.43 12.82
N LEU A 10 23.76 29.82 12.93
CA LEU A 10 23.51 28.43 12.57
C LEU A 10 23.38 28.35 11.04
N SER A 11 24.48 28.05 10.34
CA SER A 11 24.47 27.85 8.89
C SER A 11 23.86 26.50 8.52
N LEU A 12 22.66 26.50 7.92
CA LEU A 12 22.14 25.36 7.17
C LEU A 12 22.52 25.52 5.69
N ALA A 13 23.57 24.84 5.26
CA ALA A 13 23.90 24.72 3.84
C ALA A 13 22.95 23.70 3.19
N LEU A 14 21.99 24.17 2.39
CA LEU A 14 21.12 23.33 1.59
C LEU A 14 21.86 22.93 0.30
N LEU A 15 22.41 21.70 0.27
CA LEU A 15 23.05 21.15 -0.91
C LEU A 15 21.97 20.68 -1.91
N VAL A 16 21.54 21.58 -2.81
CA VAL A 16 20.71 21.20 -3.97
C VAL A 16 21.63 20.67 -5.06
N SER A 17 21.66 19.35 -5.20
CA SER A 17 22.43 18.65 -6.23
C SER A 17 21.50 17.99 -7.24
N ALA A 18 21.83 18.20 -8.51
CA ALA A 18 21.35 17.54 -9.72
C ALA A 18 19.95 17.93 -10.24
N ALA A 19 19.91 19.01 -11.03
CA ALA A 19 19.04 19.05 -12.21
C ALA A 19 19.80 18.42 -13.40
N PRO A 20 19.29 17.35 -14.03
CA PRO A 20 19.81 16.91 -15.32
C PRO A 20 19.48 17.97 -16.38
N ALA A 21 20.51 18.56 -16.96
CA ALA A 21 20.40 19.37 -18.16
C ALA A 21 20.02 18.47 -19.34
N PHE A 22 18.74 18.38 -19.67
CA PHE A 22 18.33 17.88 -20.98
C PHE A 22 18.46 19.03 -21.98
N ALA A 23 19.55 18.95 -22.76
CA ALA A 23 19.80 19.79 -23.91
C ALA A 23 18.62 19.79 -24.87
N THR A 24 18.25 20.98 -25.33
CA THR A 24 17.31 21.16 -26.43
C THR A 24 17.97 20.84 -27.78
N ALA A 25 17.10 20.52 -28.74
CA ALA A 25 17.27 20.54 -30.20
C ALA A 25 17.66 19.21 -30.90
N ALA A 26 16.68 18.62 -31.58
CA ALA A 26 16.64 18.60 -33.04
C ALA A 26 15.21 18.31 -33.53
N SER A 27 14.65 19.22 -34.35
CA SER A 27 13.52 18.94 -35.22
C SER A 27 13.89 17.82 -36.19
N ALA A 28 13.05 16.78 -36.27
CA ALA A 28 12.83 16.03 -37.49
C ALA A 28 11.54 15.22 -37.38
N THR A 29 10.58 15.60 -38.23
CA THR A 29 9.35 14.89 -38.60
C THR A 29 9.51 13.38 -38.47
N SER A 30 8.82 12.78 -37.51
CA SER A 30 8.67 11.34 -37.41
C SER A 30 7.24 11.01 -37.74
N ASN A 31 7.04 10.43 -38.93
CA ASN A 31 5.77 9.85 -39.35
C ASN A 31 5.20 9.01 -38.20
N THR A 32 3.93 9.24 -37.90
CA THR A 32 3.10 8.43 -37.01
C THR A 32 3.08 6.99 -37.50
N VAL A 33 4.04 6.19 -37.01
CA VAL A 33 3.85 4.75 -36.86
C VAL A 33 3.34 4.56 -35.44
N SER A 34 2.03 4.40 -35.32
CA SER A 34 1.36 3.97 -34.09
C SER A 34 1.89 2.58 -33.73
N VAL A 35 2.99 2.54 -32.96
CA VAL A 35 3.32 1.33 -32.21
C VAL A 35 2.27 1.26 -31.11
N GLU A 36 1.24 0.45 -31.32
CA GLU A 36 0.38 -0.01 -30.24
C GLU A 36 1.30 -0.61 -29.18
N LYS A 37 1.60 0.17 -28.13
CA LYS A 37 2.03 -0.40 -26.87
C LYS A 37 0.86 -1.25 -26.42
N GLU A 38 0.91 -2.55 -26.70
CA GLU A 38 0.19 -3.53 -25.91
C GLU A 38 0.65 -3.35 -24.46
N GLN A 39 -0.08 -2.49 -23.75
CA GLN A 39 0.03 -2.40 -22.31
C GLN A 39 -0.54 -3.71 -21.79
N LYS A 40 0.33 -4.71 -21.62
CA LYS A 40 -0.01 -5.95 -20.93
C LYS A 40 -0.51 -5.56 -19.54
N VAL A 41 -1.82 -5.54 -19.37
CA VAL A 41 -2.46 -5.34 -18.07
C VAL A 41 -2.06 -6.56 -17.25
N ILE A 42 -1.09 -6.37 -16.34
CA ILE A 42 -0.74 -7.38 -15.35
C ILE A 42 -1.86 -7.29 -14.30
N THR A 43 -2.94 -8.02 -14.52
CA THR A 43 -3.96 -8.20 -13.49
C THR A 43 -3.36 -9.10 -12.42
N PRO A 44 -3.26 -8.66 -11.15
CA PRO A 44 -2.77 -9.54 -10.08
C PRO A 44 -3.70 -10.74 -9.98
N GLN A 45 -3.13 -11.94 -10.06
CA GLN A 45 -3.87 -13.20 -10.02
C GLN A 45 -4.53 -13.41 -8.65
N ALA A 46 -3.97 -12.80 -7.61
CA ALA A 46 -4.44 -12.88 -6.23
C ALA A 46 -4.92 -11.52 -5.72
N TYR A 47 -6.03 -11.49 -4.99
CA TYR A 47 -6.48 -10.33 -4.22
C TYR A 47 -6.75 -10.69 -2.76
N LEU A 48 -6.63 -9.70 -1.88
CA LEU A 48 -6.89 -9.86 -0.46
C LEU A 48 -8.40 -9.92 -0.22
N LYS A 49 -8.89 -11.04 0.31
CA LYS A 49 -10.28 -11.23 0.69
C LYS A 49 -10.45 -11.16 2.19
N ARG A 50 -11.47 -10.44 2.64
CA ARG A 50 -11.97 -10.49 4.02
C ARG A 50 -13.34 -11.17 4.07
N VAL A 51 -13.50 -12.11 5.00
CA VAL A 51 -14.72 -12.87 5.21
C VAL A 51 -15.14 -12.75 6.68
N PRO A 52 -16.26 -12.06 6.99
CA PRO A 52 -16.82 -12.05 8.33
C PRO A 52 -17.66 -13.30 8.59
N LEU A 53 -17.37 -14.02 9.68
CA LEU A 53 -18.17 -15.13 10.17
C LEU A 53 -18.73 -14.76 11.54
N THR A 54 -20.06 -14.76 11.65
CA THR A 54 -20.81 -14.35 12.85
C THR A 54 -21.33 -15.57 13.62
N GLY A 55 -21.82 -15.34 14.84
CA GLY A 55 -22.55 -16.36 15.61
C GLY A 55 -21.69 -17.18 16.57
N TYR A 56 -20.46 -16.78 16.84
CA TYR A 56 -19.62 -17.45 17.84
C TYR A 56 -20.10 -17.07 19.26
N PRO A 57 -20.22 -18.04 20.20
CA PRO A 57 -20.69 -17.76 21.56
C PRO A 57 -19.64 -17.05 22.42
N SER A 58 -18.35 -17.16 22.07
CA SER A 58 -17.26 -16.51 22.78
C SER A 58 -16.08 -16.23 21.85
N ARG A 59 -15.20 -15.29 22.25
CA ARG A 59 -13.96 -14.97 21.52
C ARG A 59 -13.07 -16.18 21.28
N TRP A 60 -13.04 -17.12 22.23
CA TRP A 60 -12.23 -18.33 22.21
C TRP A 60 -12.83 -19.44 21.33
N SER A 61 -14.11 -19.32 20.98
CA SER A 61 -14.78 -20.25 20.08
C SER A 61 -14.47 -19.96 18.60
N ILE A 62 -13.87 -18.80 18.30
CA ILE A 62 -13.51 -18.42 16.95
C ILE A 62 -12.25 -19.20 16.54
N PRO A 63 -12.30 -20.00 15.47
CA PRO A 63 -11.13 -20.73 15.00
C PRO A 63 -10.06 -19.76 14.47
N ASN A 64 -8.80 -20.19 14.51
CA ASN A 64 -7.69 -19.39 13.97
C ASN A 64 -7.67 -19.36 12.44
N THR A 65 -8.32 -20.33 11.79
CA THR A 65 -8.39 -20.44 10.34
C THR A 65 -9.79 -20.87 9.89
N THR A 66 -10.11 -20.58 8.64
CA THR A 66 -11.30 -21.09 7.95
C THR A 66 -10.96 -21.36 6.49
N VAL A 67 -11.75 -22.21 5.83
CA VAL A 67 -11.59 -22.52 4.41
C VAL A 67 -12.70 -21.83 3.63
N PHE A 68 -12.34 -21.01 2.65
CA PHE A 68 -13.29 -20.36 1.73
C PHE A 68 -12.76 -20.50 0.31
N MET A 69 -13.59 -21.02 -0.60
CA MET A 69 -13.20 -21.31 -1.99
C MET A 69 -11.93 -22.16 -2.13
N GLY A 70 -11.71 -23.11 -1.21
CA GLY A 70 -10.51 -23.97 -1.20
C GLY A 70 -9.24 -23.31 -0.67
N VAL A 71 -9.28 -22.02 -0.32
CA VAL A 71 -8.17 -21.28 0.28
C VAL A 71 -8.34 -21.22 1.80
N THR A 72 -7.24 -21.36 2.54
CA THR A 72 -7.22 -21.16 3.99
C THR A 72 -7.06 -19.67 4.30
N LEU A 73 -8.04 -19.08 4.97
CA LEU A 73 -7.97 -17.72 5.51
C LEU A 73 -7.64 -17.78 6.99
N TYR A 74 -6.98 -16.74 7.47
CA TYR A 74 -6.52 -16.61 8.85
C TYR A 74 -7.33 -15.58 9.60
N LEU A 75 -7.61 -15.85 10.87
CA LEU A 75 -8.31 -14.90 11.73
C LEU A 75 -7.47 -13.63 11.90
N LYS A 76 -7.99 -12.51 11.40
CA LYS A 76 -7.31 -11.22 11.46
C LYS A 76 -7.75 -10.42 12.68
N GLU A 77 -9.05 -10.40 12.91
CA GLU A 77 -9.67 -9.65 13.99
C GLU A 77 -10.92 -10.37 14.47
N ALA A 78 -11.34 -10.02 15.68
CA ALA A 78 -12.57 -10.52 16.25
C ALA A 78 -13.22 -9.40 17.04
N ARG A 79 -14.52 -9.24 16.87
CA ARG A 79 -15.30 -8.21 17.52
C ARG A 79 -16.52 -8.81 18.19
N GLN A 80 -16.92 -8.21 19.30
CA GLN A 80 -18.17 -8.55 19.95
C GLN A 80 -19.29 -7.69 19.35
N GLU A 81 -20.38 -8.32 18.96
CA GLU A 81 -21.57 -7.65 18.46
C GLU A 81 -22.48 -7.23 19.63
N SER A 82 -23.39 -6.28 19.38
CA SER A 82 -24.31 -5.77 20.40
C SER A 82 -25.25 -6.82 20.99
N ASN A 83 -25.51 -7.91 20.27
CA ASN A 83 -26.32 -9.04 20.70
C ASN A 83 -25.56 -10.04 21.62
N GLY A 84 -24.31 -9.75 21.97
CA GLY A 84 -23.47 -10.59 22.82
C GLY A 84 -22.72 -11.71 22.08
N THR A 85 -23.02 -11.96 20.81
CA THR A 85 -22.28 -12.91 19.97
C THR A 85 -20.97 -12.31 19.47
N TRP A 86 -20.06 -13.17 19.02
CA TRP A 86 -18.78 -12.79 18.47
C TRP A 86 -18.74 -13.02 16.96
N THR A 87 -18.06 -12.11 16.27
CA THR A 87 -17.75 -12.18 14.84
C THR A 87 -16.25 -12.29 14.66
N GLY A 88 -15.81 -13.32 13.94
CA GLY A 88 -14.43 -13.48 13.49
C GLY A 88 -14.29 -12.98 12.06
N ILE A 89 -13.28 -12.16 11.78
CA ILE A 89 -13.01 -11.63 10.44
C ILE A 89 -11.73 -12.30 9.96
N PHE A 90 -11.88 -13.07 8.90
CA PHE A 90 -10.82 -13.89 8.32
C PHE A 90 -10.27 -13.22 7.07
N GLU A 91 -8.95 -13.22 6.92
CA GLU A 91 -8.25 -12.58 5.81
C GLU A 91 -7.32 -13.58 5.11
N GLY A 92 -7.26 -13.53 3.78
CA GLY A 92 -6.37 -14.37 2.98
C GLY A 92 -6.33 -13.91 1.52
N TRP A 93 -5.31 -14.38 0.78
CA TRP A 93 -5.16 -14.11 -0.65
C TRP A 93 -5.87 -15.19 -1.46
N ILE A 94 -6.81 -14.79 -2.30
CA ILE A 94 -7.58 -15.70 -3.15
C ILE A 94 -7.26 -15.40 -4.61
N ASN A 95 -7.14 -16.46 -5.41
CA ASN A 95 -7.05 -16.34 -6.86
C ASN A 95 -8.45 -16.52 -7.47
N ASP A 96 -8.79 -15.68 -8.45
CA ASP A 96 -10.00 -15.85 -9.28
C ASP A 96 -9.77 -16.86 -10.42
#